data_AF-K9STI9-F1
#
_entry.id   AF-K9STI9-F1
#
_cell.length_a   1.000
_cell.length_b   1.000
_cell.length_c   1.000
_cell.angle_alpha   90.00
_cell.angle_beta   90.00
_cell.angle_gamma   90.00
#
_symmetry.space_group_name_H-M   'P 1'
#
loop_
_entity.id
_entity.type
_entity.pdbx_description
1 polymer ?
#
loop_
_entity_poly.entity_id
_entity_poly.type
_entity_poly.pdbx_seq_one_letter_code
_entity_poly.pdbx_strand_id
1 'polypeptide(L)'
;MRVYTKLFETLPKTIYFWLPLIAIAVNYGLFGYLLRVLIVTSANPITLGLLLALAIGNTWALTLGNGGLVATILALGLGFKTGGVNLGGIAIACAGCMMWLGFFHTDQERVSEQKLSIGEILSTVVIVIWAVVGTLGIYEIISGITAAVVLGAIAGSYSVIGNQIKASGITHIQSLQLIGNIAGIGLAIGWIYAWLTFKVFIPS
;
A
#
# COMPACT_ATOMS: atom_id res chain seq x y z
N MET A 1 22.53 12.82 -7.56
CA MET A 1 21.52 13.91 -7.75
C MET A 1 20.89 13.94 -9.15
N ARG A 2 21.65 13.92 -10.26
CA ARG A 2 21.11 14.04 -11.64
C ARG A 2 20.07 12.99 -12.07
N VAL A 3 20.05 11.79 -11.46
CA VAL A 3 19.10 10.71 -11.81
C VAL A 3 17.69 10.99 -11.23
N TYR A 4 17.61 11.60 -10.04
CA TYR A 4 16.34 11.89 -9.38
C TYR A 4 15.58 13.02 -10.07
N THR A 5 16.27 14.05 -10.55
CA THR A 5 15.65 15.18 -11.25
C THR A 5 14.93 14.70 -12.53
N LYS A 6 15.55 13.78 -13.28
CA LYS A 6 14.95 13.20 -14.48
C LYS A 6 13.72 12.33 -14.19
N LEU A 7 13.66 11.65 -13.04
CA LEU A 7 12.50 10.82 -12.69
C LEU A 7 11.24 11.66 -12.52
N PHE A 8 11.30 12.73 -11.71
CA PHE A 8 10.13 13.58 -11.46
C PHE A 8 9.69 14.39 -12.69
N GLU A 9 10.60 14.65 -13.63
CA GLU A 9 10.25 15.27 -14.92
C GLU A 9 9.44 14.32 -15.82
N THR A 10 9.66 13.01 -15.71
CA THR A 10 8.97 11.98 -16.53
C THR A 10 7.62 11.53 -15.97
N LEU A 11 7.33 11.80 -14.70
CA LEU A 11 6.10 11.32 -14.07
C LEU A 11 4.87 12.17 -14.46
N PRO A 12 3.69 11.54 -14.60
CA PRO A 12 2.45 12.27 -14.78
C PRO A 12 2.24 13.29 -13.65
N LYS A 13 1.93 14.54 -14.02
CA LYS A 13 1.66 15.63 -13.07
C LYS A 13 0.20 15.70 -12.64
N THR A 14 -0.59 14.66 -12.91
CA THR A 14 -2.02 14.61 -12.62
C THR A 14 -2.26 14.06 -11.21
N ILE A 15 -3.24 14.64 -10.50
CA ILE A 15 -3.59 14.21 -9.15
C ILE A 15 -3.98 12.71 -9.09
N TYR A 16 -4.56 12.19 -10.18
CA TYR A 16 -4.99 10.81 -10.33
C TYR A 16 -3.84 9.79 -10.27
N PHE A 17 -2.62 10.19 -10.65
CA PHE A 17 -1.44 9.36 -10.53
C PHE A 17 -0.88 9.35 -9.10
N TRP A 18 -0.91 10.50 -8.43
CA TRP A 18 -0.34 10.65 -7.09
C TRP A 18 -1.26 10.16 -5.97
N LEU A 19 -2.58 10.21 -6.16
CA LEU A 19 -3.53 9.81 -5.13
C LEU A 19 -3.35 8.35 -4.67
N PRO A 20 -3.21 7.35 -5.58
CA PRO A 20 -2.94 5.98 -5.16
C PRO A 20 -1.56 5.81 -4.50
N LEU A 21 -0.54 6.52 -4.98
CA LEU A 21 0.80 6.52 -4.35
C LEU A 21 0.74 7.06 -2.91
N ILE A 22 -0.03 8.12 -2.67
CA ILE A 22 -0.21 8.69 -1.33
C ILE A 22 -0.91 7.69 -0.42
N ALA A 23 -1.96 7.01 -0.89
CA ALA A 23 -2.64 5.98 -0.11
C ALA A 23 -1.71 4.81 0.24
N ILE A 24 -0.85 4.37 -0.69
CA ILE A 24 0.21 3.40 -0.40
C ILE A 24 1.18 3.95 0.65
N ALA A 25 1.60 5.23 0.55
CA ALA A 25 2.45 5.88 1.55
C ALA A 25 1.81 5.85 2.94
N VAL A 26 0.50 6.14 3.02
CA VAL A 26 -0.27 6.08 4.27
C VAL A 26 -0.27 4.66 4.83
N ASN A 27 -0.44 3.62 4.00
CA ASN A 27 -0.38 2.24 4.49
C ASN A 27 1.00 1.90 5.08
N TYR A 28 2.09 2.29 4.40
CA TYR A 28 3.43 2.14 4.95
C TYR A 28 3.64 2.97 6.23
N GLY A 29 3.00 4.12 6.37
CA GLY A 29 2.99 4.90 7.61
C GLY A 29 2.28 4.20 8.76
N LEU A 30 1.10 3.65 8.54
CA LEU A 30 0.42 2.83 9.55
C LEU A 30 1.26 1.63 9.95
N PHE A 31 1.95 1.02 8.99
CA PHE A 31 2.88 -0.07 9.24
C PHE A 31 4.11 0.37 10.07
N GLY A 32 4.70 1.52 9.75
CA GLY A 32 5.81 2.09 10.53
C GLY A 32 5.41 2.39 11.97
N TYR A 33 4.18 2.87 12.18
CA TYR A 33 3.60 3.02 13.51
C TYR A 33 3.49 1.67 14.23
N LEU A 34 2.87 0.66 13.61
CA LEU A 34 2.72 -0.68 14.19
C LEU A 34 4.05 -1.34 14.56
N LEU A 35 5.06 -1.25 13.67
CA LEU A 35 6.39 -1.79 13.96
C LEU A 35 6.96 -1.20 15.25
N ARG A 36 6.80 0.12 15.46
CA ARG A 36 7.28 0.78 16.66
C ARG A 36 6.49 0.36 17.90
N VAL A 37 5.16 0.26 17.79
CA VAL A 37 4.30 -0.25 18.88
C VAL A 37 4.80 -1.64 19.30
N LEU A 38 4.96 -2.56 18.35
CA LEU A 38 5.40 -3.93 18.60
C LEU A 38 6.77 -3.99 19.29
N ILE A 39 7.71 -3.11 18.93
CA ILE A 39 9.01 -3.02 19.60
C ILE A 39 8.87 -2.59 21.06
N VAL A 40 8.04 -1.56 21.32
CA VAL A 40 7.82 -1.06 22.68
C VAL A 40 7.10 -2.10 23.54
N THR A 41 6.17 -2.86 22.96
CA THR A 41 5.43 -3.93 23.65
C THR A 41 6.19 -5.27 23.67
N SER A 42 7.50 -5.27 23.43
CA SER A 42 8.36 -6.46 23.51
C SER A 42 7.96 -7.62 22.59
N ALA A 43 7.52 -7.32 21.37
CA ALA A 43 7.24 -8.36 20.37
C ALA A 43 8.50 -9.17 20.02
N ASN A 44 8.28 -10.43 19.63
CA ASN A 44 9.36 -11.34 19.23
C ASN A 44 10.14 -10.75 18.03
N PRO A 45 11.49 -10.70 18.07
CA PRO A 45 12.30 -10.16 16.98
C PRO A 45 12.08 -10.87 15.63
N ILE A 46 11.67 -12.14 15.66
CA ILE A 46 11.32 -12.91 14.46
C ILE A 46 10.09 -12.30 13.77
N THR A 47 9.06 -11.94 14.53
CA THR A 47 7.84 -11.31 13.99
C THR A 47 8.17 -9.97 13.33
N LEU A 48 9.02 -9.16 13.97
CA LEU A 48 9.47 -7.89 13.40
C LEU A 48 10.26 -8.10 12.10
N GLY A 49 11.15 -9.09 12.07
CA GLY A 49 11.90 -9.46 10.87
C GLY A 49 11.01 -9.90 9.71
N LEU A 50 10.00 -10.74 9.99
CA LEU A 50 9.02 -11.18 8.98
C LEU A 50 8.18 -10.03 8.44
N LEU A 51 7.74 -9.13 9.31
CA LEU A 51 6.99 -7.93 8.92
C LEU A 51 7.83 -7.00 8.04
N LEU A 52 9.09 -6.75 8.40
CA LEU A 52 10.01 -5.96 7.57
C LEU A 52 10.29 -6.63 6.23
N ALA A 53 10.51 -7.95 6.21
CA ALA A 53 10.69 -8.70 4.97
C ALA A 53 9.45 -8.62 4.08
N LEU A 54 8.25 -8.68 4.66
CA LEU A 54 6.99 -8.52 3.94
C LEU A 54 6.85 -7.10 3.37
N ALA A 55 7.26 -6.06 4.10
CA ALA A 55 7.24 -4.67 3.64
C ALA A 55 8.15 -4.47 2.41
N ILE A 56 9.37 -5.01 2.47
CA ILE A 56 10.33 -4.98 1.35
C ILE A 56 9.78 -5.79 0.16
N GLY A 57 9.26 -6.98 0.43
CA GLY A 57 8.64 -7.83 -0.59
C GLY A 57 7.47 -7.15 -1.28
N ASN A 58 6.62 -6.44 -0.52
CA ASN A 58 5.48 -5.71 -1.05
C ASN A 58 5.93 -4.54 -1.93
N THR A 59 6.97 -3.80 -1.54
CA THR A 59 7.55 -2.72 -2.36
C THR A 59 7.96 -3.22 -3.74
N TRP A 60 8.62 -4.39 -3.78
CA TRP A 60 9.00 -5.04 -5.03
C TRP A 60 7.77 -5.60 -5.78
N ALA A 61 6.83 -6.23 -5.08
CA ALA A 61 5.66 -6.82 -5.72
C ALA A 61 4.76 -5.78 -6.41
N LEU A 62 4.64 -4.58 -5.84
CA LEU A 62 3.87 -3.48 -6.44
C LEU A 62 4.41 -3.01 -7.79
N THR A 63 5.71 -3.20 -8.09
CA THR A 63 6.27 -2.83 -9.39
C THR A 63 5.93 -3.84 -10.50
N LEU A 64 5.50 -5.05 -10.14
CA LEU A 64 5.10 -6.10 -11.08
C LEU A 64 3.61 -6.04 -11.44
N GLY A 65 2.78 -5.51 -10.54
CA GLY A 65 1.43 -5.04 -10.86
C GLY A 65 0.35 -6.09 -11.12
N ASN A 66 0.52 -7.36 -10.75
CA ASN A 66 -0.42 -8.43 -11.12
C ASN A 66 -1.34 -8.93 -10.00
N GLY A 67 -1.11 -8.53 -8.74
CA GLY A 67 -1.87 -9.02 -7.59
C GLY A 67 -2.95 -8.09 -7.03
N GLY A 68 -3.10 -6.91 -7.62
CA GLY A 68 -3.85 -5.81 -7.02
C GLY A 68 -5.31 -6.10 -6.75
N LEU A 69 -6.05 -6.61 -7.75
CA LEU A 69 -7.49 -6.88 -7.62
C LEU A 69 -7.81 -7.94 -6.57
N VAL A 70 -7.04 -9.04 -6.53
CA VAL A 70 -7.25 -10.12 -5.54
C VAL A 70 -7.02 -9.59 -4.14
N ALA A 71 -5.97 -8.80 -3.95
CA ALA A 71 -5.68 -8.16 -2.67
C ALA A 71 -6.78 -7.16 -2.26
N THR A 72 -7.30 -6.37 -3.18
CA THR A 72 -8.43 -5.45 -2.94
C THR A 72 -9.66 -6.21 -2.46
N ILE A 73 -10.05 -7.29 -3.16
CA ILE A 73 -11.23 -8.08 -2.80
C ILE A 73 -11.07 -8.68 -1.39
N LEU A 74 -9.91 -9.26 -1.10
CA LEU A 74 -9.64 -9.87 0.21
C LEU A 74 -9.60 -8.83 1.33
N ALA A 75 -8.96 -7.68 1.11
CA ALA A 75 -8.93 -6.57 2.07
C ALA A 75 -10.34 -6.04 2.37
N LEU A 76 -11.15 -5.83 1.34
CA LEU A 76 -12.54 -5.38 1.51
C LEU A 76 -13.38 -6.44 2.23
N GLY A 77 -13.30 -7.70 1.81
CA GLY A 77 -14.02 -8.81 2.46
C GLY A 77 -13.66 -8.95 3.94
N LEU A 78 -12.39 -8.80 4.28
CA LEU A 78 -11.95 -8.74 5.67
C LEU A 78 -12.50 -7.49 6.37
N GLY A 79 -12.54 -6.35 5.70
CA GLY A 79 -13.16 -5.12 6.21
C GLY A 79 -14.64 -5.26 6.54
N PHE A 80 -15.41 -6.02 5.76
CA PHE A 80 -16.80 -6.37 6.11
C PHE A 80 -16.87 -7.21 7.38
N LYS A 81 -15.96 -8.16 7.53
CA LYS A 81 -15.91 -9.04 8.70
C LYS A 81 -15.53 -8.28 9.97
N THR A 82 -14.57 -7.36 9.89
CA THR A 82 -14.03 -6.64 11.06
C THR A 82 -14.83 -5.38 11.40
N GLY A 83 -15.23 -4.59 10.41
CA GLY A 83 -15.94 -3.32 10.60
C GLY A 83 -17.47 -3.41 10.50
N GLY A 84 -18.01 -4.55 10.03
CA GLY A 84 -19.44 -4.72 9.78
C GLY A 84 -19.91 -4.14 8.44
N VAL A 85 -21.18 -4.42 8.09
CA VAL A 85 -21.74 -4.15 6.75
C VAL A 85 -21.69 -2.67 6.36
N ASN A 86 -22.05 -1.77 7.27
CA ASN A 86 -22.09 -0.33 6.98
C ASN A 86 -20.69 0.22 6.66
N LEU A 87 -19.69 -0.12 7.48
CA LEU A 87 -18.30 0.30 7.27
C LEU A 87 -17.69 -0.39 6.03
N GLY A 88 -18.02 -1.66 5.80
CA GLY A 88 -17.63 -2.37 4.58
C GLY A 88 -18.17 -1.71 3.32
N GLY A 89 -19.42 -1.24 3.33
CA GLY A 89 -20.02 -0.50 2.23
C GLY A 89 -19.28 0.81 1.91
N ILE A 90 -18.88 1.56 2.94
CA ILE A 90 -18.06 2.77 2.78
C ILE A 90 -16.69 2.41 2.17
N ALA A 91 -16.04 1.36 2.67
CA ALA A 91 -14.75 0.91 2.14
C ALA A 91 -14.85 0.51 0.66
N ILE A 92 -15.92 -0.17 0.22
CA ILE A 92 -16.18 -0.47 -1.20
C ILE A 92 -16.32 0.82 -1.99
N ALA A 93 -17.14 1.77 -1.53
CA ALA A 93 -17.37 3.01 -2.25
C ALA A 93 -16.04 3.80 -2.43
N CYS A 94 -15.24 3.90 -1.37
CA CYS A 94 -13.93 4.53 -1.42
C CYS A 94 -12.95 3.78 -2.34
N ALA A 95 -12.93 2.44 -2.30
CA ALA A 95 -12.11 1.64 -3.20
C ALA A 95 -12.53 1.83 -4.67
N GLY A 96 -13.83 1.83 -4.96
CA GLY A 96 -14.37 2.08 -6.29
C GLY A 96 -14.00 3.47 -6.82
N CYS A 97 -14.10 4.51 -5.99
CA CYS A 97 -13.63 5.85 -6.34
C CYS A 97 -12.13 5.87 -6.65
N MET A 98 -11.30 5.24 -5.81
CA MET A 98 -9.86 5.16 -6.02
C MET A 98 -9.51 4.39 -7.30
N MET A 99 -10.22 3.30 -7.58
CA MET A 99 -10.10 2.52 -8.81
C MET A 99 -10.45 3.34 -10.04
N TRP A 100 -11.59 4.03 -9.99
CA TRP A 100 -12.07 4.86 -11.08
C TRP A 100 -11.08 5.99 -11.40
N LEU A 101 -10.63 6.72 -10.38
CA LEU A 101 -9.62 7.78 -10.55
C LEU A 101 -8.30 7.20 -11.05
N GLY A 102 -7.87 6.07 -10.51
CA GLY A 102 -6.59 5.46 -10.85
C GLY A 102 -6.53 4.91 -12.27
N PHE A 103 -7.64 4.37 -12.77
CA PHE A 103 -7.75 3.84 -14.13
C PHE A 103 -8.14 4.87 -15.20
N PHE A 104 -8.53 6.09 -14.80
CA PHE A 104 -9.06 7.11 -15.72
C PHE A 104 -8.12 7.49 -16.89
N HIS A 105 -6.81 7.29 -16.78
CA HIS A 105 -5.82 7.57 -17.83
C HIS A 105 -4.92 6.37 -18.19
N THR A 106 -5.24 5.17 -17.72
CA THR A 106 -4.50 3.97 -18.11
C THR A 106 -5.14 3.35 -19.34
N ASP A 107 -4.82 3.90 -20.51
CA ASP A 107 -5.10 3.24 -21.79
C ASP A 107 -4.15 2.05 -21.92
N GLN A 108 -4.61 0.86 -21.53
CA GLN A 108 -3.92 -0.38 -21.85
C GLN A 108 -4.74 -1.09 -22.93
N GLU A 109 -4.16 -1.18 -24.14
CA GLU A 109 -4.57 -2.19 -25.11
C GLU A 109 -4.48 -3.56 -24.42
N ARG A 110 -5.51 -4.40 -24.58
CA ARG A 110 -5.53 -5.76 -24.03
C ARG A 110 -4.37 -6.55 -24.64
N VAL A 111 -3.23 -6.56 -23.94
CA VAL A 111 -2.13 -7.47 -24.29
C VAL A 111 -2.65 -8.89 -24.03
N SER A 112 -2.57 -9.73 -25.07
CA SER A 112 -3.10 -11.10 -25.09
C SER A 112 -2.73 -11.89 -23.84
N GLU A 113 -3.62 -12.78 -23.41
CA GLU A 113 -3.46 -13.72 -22.27
C GLU A 113 -2.09 -14.41 -22.26
N GLN A 114 -1.11 -13.80 -21.57
CA GLN A 114 0.16 -14.44 -21.26
C GLN A 114 0.01 -15.21 -19.95
N LYS A 115 0.56 -16.43 -19.92
CA LYS A 115 0.66 -17.21 -18.68
C LYS A 115 1.46 -16.42 -17.66
N LEU A 116 0.92 -16.30 -16.44
CA LEU A 116 1.60 -15.67 -15.31
C LEU A 116 2.94 -16.36 -15.06
N SER A 117 4.01 -15.57 -15.00
CA SER A 117 5.33 -15.99 -14.56
C SER A 117 5.33 -16.29 -13.06
N ILE A 118 6.30 -17.10 -12.62
CA ILE A 118 6.48 -17.43 -11.20
C ILE A 118 6.66 -16.16 -10.35
N GLY A 119 7.39 -15.16 -10.87
CA GLY A 119 7.58 -13.87 -10.19
C GLY A 119 6.26 -13.13 -9.97
N GLU A 120 5.35 -13.17 -10.94
CA GLU A 120 4.04 -12.53 -10.84
C GLU A 120 3.12 -13.25 -9.85
N ILE A 121 3.20 -14.59 -9.77
CA ILE A 121 2.48 -15.37 -8.75
C ILE A 121 2.99 -15.01 -7.35
N LEU A 122 4.31 -15.01 -7.15
CA LEU A 122 4.91 -14.64 -5.85
C LEU A 122 4.53 -13.20 -5.47
N SER A 123 4.56 -12.26 -6.43
CA SER A 123 4.15 -10.88 -6.19
C SER A 123 2.69 -10.79 -5.73
N THR A 124 1.81 -11.61 -6.30
CA THR A 124 0.39 -11.65 -5.94
C THR A 124 0.20 -12.14 -4.52
N VAL A 125 0.87 -13.23 -4.15
CA VAL A 125 0.82 -13.76 -2.78
C VAL A 125 1.30 -12.72 -1.77
N VAL A 126 2.39 -12.02 -2.07
CA VAL A 126 2.94 -10.99 -1.17
C VAL A 126 1.99 -9.81 -1.00
N ILE A 127 1.42 -9.27 -2.08
CA ILE A 127 0.46 -8.14 -2.00
C ILE A 127 -0.79 -8.58 -1.23
N VAL A 128 -1.27 -9.81 -1.44
CA VAL A 128 -2.42 -10.34 -0.71
C VAL A 128 -2.14 -10.43 0.79
N ILE A 129 -1.01 -11.04 1.19
CA ILE A 129 -0.64 -11.14 2.61
C ILE A 129 -0.49 -9.73 3.21
N TRP A 130 0.17 -8.82 2.49
CA TRP A 130 0.34 -7.44 2.92
C TRP A 130 -1.00 -6.71 3.08
N ALA A 131 -1.94 -6.89 2.15
CA ALA A 131 -3.26 -6.28 2.23
C ALA A 131 -4.08 -6.83 3.41
N VAL A 132 -3.97 -8.13 3.71
CA VAL A 132 -4.59 -8.75 4.89
C VAL A 132 -4.00 -8.18 6.17
N VAL A 133 -2.67 -8.19 6.32
CA VAL A 133 -1.97 -7.64 7.49
C VAL A 133 -2.28 -6.15 7.66
N GLY A 134 -2.26 -5.39 6.56
CA GLY A 134 -2.59 -3.96 6.55
C GLY A 134 -4.04 -3.70 6.97
N THR A 135 -5.00 -4.51 6.51
CA THR A 135 -6.40 -4.36 6.91
C THR A 135 -6.59 -4.59 8.40
N LEU A 136 -5.98 -5.65 8.96
CA LEU A 136 -6.02 -5.90 10.40
C LEU A 136 -5.38 -4.74 11.18
N GLY A 137 -4.20 -4.30 10.75
CA GLY A 137 -3.48 -3.19 11.35
C GLY A 137 -4.27 -1.87 11.31
N ILE A 138 -4.98 -1.57 10.21
CA ILE A 138 -5.84 -0.38 10.12
C ILE A 138 -6.90 -0.40 11.23
N TYR A 139 -7.58 -1.53 11.44
CA TYR A 139 -8.64 -1.64 12.46
C TYR A 139 -8.10 -1.69 13.90
N GLU A 140 -6.83 -2.03 14.10
CA GLU A 140 -6.18 -1.91 15.40
C GLU A 140 -5.82 -0.45 15.75
N ILE A 141 -5.47 0.37 14.75
CA ILE A 141 -5.02 1.75 14.95
C ILE A 141 -6.17 2.76 14.85
N ILE A 142 -7.09 2.54 13.91
CA ILE A 142 -8.13 3.48 13.51
C ILE A 142 -9.48 2.79 13.64
N SER A 143 -10.50 3.51 14.11
CA SER A 143 -11.86 2.98 14.25
C SER A 143 -12.89 3.79 13.46
N GLY A 144 -14.07 3.20 13.29
CA GLY A 144 -15.23 3.84 12.68
C GLY A 144 -15.09 4.14 11.19
N ILE A 145 -15.73 5.22 10.75
CA ILE A 145 -15.78 5.63 9.34
C ILE A 145 -14.38 5.90 8.78
N THR A 146 -13.49 6.48 9.58
CA THR A 146 -12.12 6.78 9.16
C THR A 146 -11.36 5.51 8.76
N ALA A 147 -11.51 4.42 9.51
CA ALA A 147 -10.88 3.13 9.18
C ALA A 147 -11.41 2.59 7.85
N ALA A 148 -12.72 2.70 7.60
CA ALA A 148 -13.34 2.28 6.35
C ALA A 148 -12.84 3.10 5.14
N VAL A 149 -12.73 4.42 5.29
CA VAL A 149 -12.23 5.31 4.23
C VAL A 149 -10.76 5.00 3.91
N VAL A 150 -9.92 4.87 4.94
CA VAL A 150 -8.50 4.55 4.80
C VAL A 150 -8.30 3.18 4.16
N LEU A 151 -9.04 2.17 4.64
CA LEU A 151 -9.03 0.83 4.04
C LEU A 151 -9.44 0.87 2.57
N GLY A 152 -10.56 1.52 2.25
CA GLY A 152 -11.04 1.62 0.87
C GLY A 152 -10.03 2.32 -0.05
N ALA A 153 -9.46 3.43 0.40
CA ALA A 153 -8.42 4.14 -0.36
C ALA A 153 -7.19 3.26 -0.61
N ILE A 154 -6.69 2.56 0.41
CA ILE A 154 -5.53 1.67 0.28
C ILE A 154 -5.85 0.45 -0.61
N ALA A 155 -6.99 -0.20 -0.37
CA ALA A 155 -7.42 -1.37 -1.11
C ALA A 155 -7.62 -1.05 -2.59
N GLY A 156 -8.31 0.05 -2.93
CA GLY A 156 -8.45 0.50 -4.31
C GLY A 156 -7.09 0.84 -4.94
N SER A 157 -6.18 1.44 -4.19
CA SER A 157 -4.83 1.77 -4.69
C SER A 157 -4.02 0.54 -5.10
N TYR A 158 -4.15 -0.59 -4.38
CA TYR A 158 -3.50 -1.84 -4.76
C TYR A 158 -3.89 -2.32 -6.16
N SER A 159 -5.15 -2.15 -6.53
CA SER A 159 -5.64 -2.59 -7.84
C SER A 159 -5.15 -1.73 -9.01
N VAL A 160 -4.83 -0.45 -8.78
CA VAL A 160 -4.46 0.48 -9.86
C VAL A 160 -2.97 0.70 -9.99
N ILE A 161 -2.22 0.69 -8.88
CA ILE A 161 -0.86 1.23 -8.86
C ILE A 161 0.09 0.51 -9.81
N GLY A 162 -0.02 -0.81 -9.91
CA GLY A 162 0.78 -1.61 -10.83
C GLY A 162 0.58 -1.20 -12.29
N ASN A 163 -0.68 -1.04 -12.70
CA ASN A 163 -1.02 -0.63 -14.06
C ASN A 163 -0.64 0.83 -14.34
N GLN A 164 -0.79 1.72 -13.35
CA GLN A 164 -0.35 3.11 -13.46
C GLN A 164 1.16 3.24 -13.65
N ILE A 165 1.95 2.47 -12.89
CA ILE A 165 3.40 2.42 -13.05
C ILE A 165 3.76 1.94 -14.44
N LYS A 166 3.16 0.84 -14.91
CA LYS A 166 3.41 0.30 -16.27
C LYS A 166 3.06 1.32 -17.37
N ALA A 167 1.92 2.00 -17.24
CA ALA A 167 1.46 3.00 -18.20
C ALA A 167 2.32 4.28 -18.18
N SER A 168 3.01 4.59 -17.08
CA SER A 168 3.86 5.79 -16.98
C SER A 168 5.14 5.74 -17.83
N GLY A 169 5.46 4.59 -18.44
CA GLY A 169 6.63 4.43 -19.32
C GLY A 169 7.99 4.48 -18.61
N ILE A 170 8.01 4.47 -17.27
CA ILE A 170 9.26 4.44 -16.49
C ILE A 170 9.86 3.03 -16.46
N THR A 171 11.18 2.96 -16.37
CA THR A 171 11.90 1.67 -16.28
C THR A 171 11.64 0.97 -14.94
N HIS A 172 11.82 -0.36 -14.90
CA HIS A 172 11.63 -1.13 -13.66
C HIS A 172 12.45 -0.61 -12.47
N ILE A 173 13.69 -0.15 -12.69
CA ILE A 173 14.54 0.44 -11.64
C ILE A 173 13.94 1.75 -11.13
N GLN A 174 13.40 2.58 -12.02
CA GLN A 174 12.72 3.83 -11.65
C GLN A 174 11.43 3.55 -10.87
N SER A 175 10.67 2.52 -11.24
CA SER A 175 9.50 2.06 -10.49
C SER A 175 9.87 1.66 -9.06
N LEU A 176 10.95 0.87 -8.90
CA LEU A 176 11.45 0.47 -7.59
C LEU A 176 11.91 1.68 -6.76
N GLN A 177 12.57 2.65 -7.38
CA GLN A 177 12.97 3.89 -6.70
C GLN A 177 11.75 4.70 -6.25
N LEU A 178 10.73 4.83 -7.11
CA LEU A 178 9.51 5.56 -6.78
C LEU A 178 8.76 4.90 -5.61
N ILE A 179 8.43 3.61 -5.74
CA ILE A 179 7.68 2.89 -4.70
C ILE A 179 8.53 2.71 -3.44
N GLY A 180 9.83 2.47 -3.57
CA GLY A 180 10.76 2.41 -2.45
C GLY A 180 10.84 3.73 -1.67
N ASN A 181 10.88 4.87 -2.36
CA ASN A 181 10.86 6.18 -1.70
C ASN A 181 9.52 6.45 -1.02
N ILE A 182 8.40 6.15 -1.69
CA ILE A 182 7.06 6.31 -1.13
C ILE A 182 6.87 5.44 0.11
N ALA A 183 7.27 4.17 0.04
CA ALA A 183 7.23 3.22 1.14
C ALA A 183 8.15 3.65 2.29
N GLY A 184 9.39 4.02 1.99
CA GLY A 184 10.39 4.44 2.97
C GLY A 184 9.99 5.72 3.71
N ILE A 185 9.51 6.74 2.98
CA ILE A 185 9.01 7.98 3.57
C ILE A 185 7.78 7.71 4.44
N GLY A 186 6.81 6.94 3.93
CA GLY A 186 5.62 6.55 4.70
C GLY A 186 6.00 5.87 6.01
N LEU A 187 6.81 4.82 5.93
CA LEU A 187 7.29 4.05 7.09
C LEU A 187 8.02 4.96 8.11
N ALA A 188 8.93 5.82 7.64
CA ALA A 188 9.66 6.73 8.50
C ALA A 188 8.72 7.71 9.24
N ILE A 189 7.73 8.29 8.55
CA ILE A 189 6.75 9.20 9.16
C ILE A 189 5.98 8.47 10.27
N GLY A 190 5.44 7.28 9.98
CA GLY A 190 4.70 6.49 10.95
C GLY A 190 5.52 6.09 12.17
N TRP A 191 6.77 5.67 11.94
CA TRP A 191 7.70 5.33 12.99
C TRP A 191 8.04 6.52 13.89
N ILE A 192 8.35 7.68 13.30
CA ILE A 192 8.67 8.90 14.04
C ILE A 192 7.45 9.33 14.86
N TYR A 193 6.26 9.29 14.28
CA TYR A 193 5.03 9.61 14.99
C TYR A 193 4.80 8.70 16.21
N ALA A 194 4.95 7.38 16.05
CA ALA A 194 4.88 6.44 17.16
C ALA A 194 5.96 6.72 18.21
N TRP A 195 7.20 6.97 17.79
CA TRP A 195 8.31 7.26 18.69
C TRP A 195 8.04 8.50 19.55
N LEU A 196 7.56 9.59 18.94
CA LEU A 196 7.18 10.80 19.67
C LEU A 196 6.03 10.53 20.63
N THR A 197 5.01 9.78 20.20
CA THR A 197 3.87 9.41 21.05
C THR A 197 4.33 8.64 22.30
N PHE A 198 5.11 7.58 22.14
CA PHE A 198 5.55 6.78 23.30
C PHE A 198 6.56 7.51 24.19
N LYS A 199 7.39 8.41 23.64
CA LYS A 199 8.33 9.20 24.43
C LYS A 199 7.64 10.26 25.29
N VAL A 200 6.51 10.80 24.84
CA VAL A 200 5.75 11.83 25.56
C VAL A 200 4.84 11.20 26.64
N PHE A 201 4.28 10.02 26.39
CA PHE A 201 3.27 9.41 27.27
C PHE A 201 3.81 8.31 28.21
N ILE A 202 5.04 7.83 28.02
CA ILE A 202 5.70 6.90 28.94
C ILE A 202 7.03 7.56 29.36
N PRO A 203 7.03 8.44 30.39
CA PRO A 203 8.28 8.97 30.90
C PRO A 203 9.10 7.81 31.50
N SER A 204 10.34 7.69 31.03
CA SER A 204 11.37 6.79 31.53
C SER A 204 11.68 7.02 33.01
#